data_AF-A0A7W2UJY7-F1
#
_entry.id   AF-A0A7W2UJY7-F1
#
_cell.length_a   1.000
_cell.length_b   1.000
_cell.length_c   1.000
_cell.angle_alpha   90.00
_cell.angle_beta   90.00
_cell.angle_gamma   90.00
#
_symmetry.space_group_name_H-M   'P 1'
#
loop_
_entity.id
_entity.type
_entity.pdbx_description
1 polymer ?
#
loop_
_entity_poly.entity_id
_entity_poly.type
_entity_poly.pdbx_seq_one_letter_code
_entity_poly.pdbx_strand_id
1 'polypeptide(L)'
;MSTAEAAITDVQSPGNATGARYDSAANRFTIWDNTYDDDRAATLYVTNVATGSSFTHNHGWIAQTSQSTSRAIPSTWKSGQEIRFFICDHSIYDGSGRRCSGTAVAWV
;
A
#
# COMPACT_ATOMS: atom_id res chain seq x y z
N MET A 1 28.42 -0.63 -15.01
CA MET A 1 27.21 0.09 -14.55
C MET A 1 26.23 -0.98 -14.12
N SER A 2 25.97 -1.11 -12.82
CA SER A 2 24.96 -2.05 -12.32
C SER A 2 23.58 -1.42 -12.59
N THR A 3 22.74 -2.11 -13.36
CA THR A 3 21.33 -1.75 -13.51
C THR A 3 20.67 -1.97 -12.16
N ALA A 4 20.11 -0.93 -11.55
CA ALA A 4 19.28 -1.08 -10.35
C ALA A 4 18.15 -2.06 -10.69
N GLU A 5 18.14 -3.24 -10.04
CA GLU A 5 17.08 -4.21 -10.22
C GLU A 5 15.77 -3.67 -9.66
N ALA A 6 14.68 -3.99 -10.34
CA ALA A 6 13.33 -3.76 -9.85
C ALA A 6 13.17 -4.42 -8.48
N ALA A 7 12.82 -3.64 -7.47
CA ALA A 7 12.56 -4.12 -6.13
C ALA A 7 11.05 -4.19 -5.90
N ILE A 8 10.61 -5.36 -5.45
CA ILE A 8 9.26 -5.59 -4.96
C ILE A 8 9.30 -5.58 -3.44
N THR A 9 8.40 -4.82 -2.80
CA THR A 9 8.28 -4.81 -1.34
C THR A 9 6.82 -5.01 -0.95
N ASP A 10 6.56 -6.08 -0.22
CA ASP A 10 5.22 -6.48 0.20
C ASP A 10 5.00 -6.23 1.70
N VAL A 11 3.78 -5.82 2.06
CA VAL A 11 3.30 -5.77 3.45
C VAL A 11 1.95 -6.44 3.55
N GLN A 12 1.68 -7.05 4.70
CA GLN A 12 0.41 -7.67 5.02
C GLN A 12 -0.05 -7.23 6.41
N SER A 13 -1.34 -6.95 6.51
CA SER A 13 -2.01 -6.75 7.80
C SER A 13 -2.01 -8.03 8.65
N PRO A 14 -2.18 -7.93 9.98
CA PRO A 14 -2.34 -9.09 10.86
C PRO A 14 -3.46 -10.02 10.40
N GLY A 15 -3.19 -11.32 10.36
CA GLY A 15 -4.14 -12.31 9.83
C GLY A 15 -4.28 -12.30 8.30
N ASN A 16 -3.43 -11.55 7.60
CA ASN A 16 -3.39 -11.44 6.14
C ASN A 16 -4.73 -11.00 5.52
N ALA A 17 -5.48 -10.11 6.19
CA ALA A 17 -6.78 -9.66 5.69
C ALA A 17 -6.66 -8.77 4.43
N THR A 18 -5.63 -7.94 4.41
CA THR A 18 -5.22 -7.08 3.29
C THR A 18 -3.71 -7.06 3.12
N GLY A 19 -3.26 -6.81 1.89
CA GLY A 19 -1.85 -6.61 1.56
C GLY A 19 -1.61 -5.43 0.61
N ALA A 20 -0.38 -4.93 0.62
CA ALA A 20 0.11 -3.95 -0.33
C ALA A 20 1.47 -4.35 -0.88
N ARG A 21 1.71 -4.03 -2.15
CA ARG A 21 2.95 -4.24 -2.89
C ARG A 21 3.41 -2.91 -3.44
N TYR A 22 4.65 -2.56 -3.20
CA TYR A 22 5.36 -1.56 -4.00
C TYR A 22 6.17 -2.26 -5.09
N ASP A 23 6.07 -1.78 -6.32
CA ASP A 23 6.90 -2.17 -7.45
C ASP A 23 7.69 -0.96 -7.94
N SER A 24 9.02 -0.97 -7.76
CA SER A 24 9.88 0.15 -8.14
C SER A 24 10.11 0.27 -9.66
N ALA A 25 9.94 -0.81 -10.43
CA ALA A 25 10.00 -0.70 -11.89
C ALA A 25 8.75 -0.02 -12.45
N ALA A 26 7.59 -0.31 -11.86
CA ALA A 26 6.33 0.32 -12.24
C ALA A 26 6.08 1.66 -11.51
N ASN A 27 6.86 1.99 -10.48
CA ASN A 27 6.65 3.12 -9.58
C ASN A 27 5.20 3.17 -9.04
N ARG A 28 4.71 2.01 -8.62
CA ARG A 28 3.28 1.80 -8.32
C ARG A 28 3.08 0.98 -7.07
N PHE A 29 2.08 1.39 -6.30
CA PHE A 29 1.51 0.57 -5.26
C PHE A 29 0.29 -0.19 -5.76
N THR A 30 0.25 -1.48 -5.49
CA THR A 30 -0.95 -2.33 -5.64
C THR A 30 -1.41 -2.71 -4.24
N ILE A 31 -2.70 -2.53 -3.96
CA ILE A 31 -3.33 -2.97 -2.73
C ILE A 31 -4.40 -4.00 -3.08
N TRP A 32 -4.52 -5.03 -2.24
CA TRP A 32 -5.49 -6.09 -2.44
C TRP A 32 -6.09 -6.50 -1.11
N ASP A 33 -7.22 -7.17 -1.22
CA ASP A 33 -7.86 -7.84 -0.13
C ASP A 33 -7.77 -9.37 -0.28
N ASN A 34 -7.80 -10.07 0.85
CA ASN A 34 -7.80 -11.53 0.90
C ASN A 34 -9.02 -12.09 1.64
N THR A 35 -10.03 -11.26 1.94
CA THR A 35 -11.22 -11.66 2.70
C THR A 35 -12.49 -11.24 1.98
N TYR A 36 -13.55 -12.04 2.05
CA TYR A 36 -14.86 -11.70 1.51
C TYR A 36 -15.71 -11.00 2.57
N ASP A 37 -15.31 -9.79 2.97
CA ASP A 37 -15.98 -9.03 4.02
C ASP A 37 -16.25 -7.61 3.52
N ASP A 38 -17.48 -7.37 3.05
CA ASP A 38 -17.95 -6.08 2.51
C ASP A 38 -18.01 -4.97 3.57
N ASP A 39 -17.86 -5.31 4.85
CA ASP A 39 -17.92 -4.36 5.96
C ASP A 39 -16.56 -3.76 6.31
N ARG A 40 -15.53 -4.03 5.50
CA ARG A 40 -14.18 -3.54 5.74
C ARG A 40 -13.66 -2.67 4.59
N ALA A 41 -12.61 -1.90 4.87
CA ALA A 41 -11.77 -1.18 3.91
C ALA A 41 -10.26 -1.39 4.19
N ALA A 42 -9.47 -1.41 3.14
CA ALA A 42 -8.01 -1.37 3.24
C ALA A 42 -7.52 0.05 2.96
N THR A 43 -6.64 0.56 3.82
CA THR A 43 -5.98 1.86 3.62
C THR A 43 -4.47 1.70 3.68
N LEU A 44 -3.82 2.01 2.56
CA LEU A 44 -2.38 2.15 2.46
C LEU A 44 -1.97 3.58 2.79
N TYR A 45 -0.92 3.71 3.60
CA TYR A 45 -0.28 4.96 3.96
C TYR A 45 1.14 4.94 3.44
N VAL A 46 1.55 5.98 2.71
CA VAL A 46 2.89 6.08 2.12
C VAL A 46 3.48 7.45 2.41
N THR A 47 4.73 7.48 2.86
CA THR A 47 5.50 8.71 3.11
C THR A 47 6.84 8.62 2.38
N ASN A 48 7.16 9.65 1.60
CA ASN A 48 8.51 9.89 1.10
C ASN A 48 9.32 10.62 2.17
N VAL A 49 10.36 9.98 2.67
CA VAL A 49 11.13 10.46 3.83
C VAL A 49 11.94 11.70 3.49
N ALA A 50 12.48 11.79 2.27
CA ALA A 50 13.33 12.90 1.86
C ALA A 50 12.56 14.22 1.74
N THR A 51 11.29 14.15 1.32
CA THR A 51 10.46 15.35 1.08
C THR A 51 9.40 15.58 2.16
N GLY A 52 9.13 14.59 3.02
CA GLY A 52 7.99 14.60 3.94
C GLY A 52 6.63 14.47 3.25
N SER A 53 6.60 14.35 1.91
CA SER A 53 5.36 14.21 1.14
C SER A 53 4.72 12.85 1.42
N SER A 54 3.41 12.83 1.62
CA SER A 54 2.65 11.61 1.90
C SER A 54 1.38 11.51 1.08
N PHE A 55 0.89 10.28 0.86
CA PHE A 55 -0.46 10.05 0.36
C PHE A 55 -1.07 8.80 1.02
N THR A 56 -2.40 8.72 0.95
CA THR A 56 -3.16 7.53 1.31
C THR A 56 -3.86 6.94 0.10
N HIS A 57 -4.03 5.63 0.05
CA HIS A 57 -4.80 4.96 -0.99
C HIS A 57 -5.75 3.95 -0.36
N ASN A 58 -7.03 4.08 -0.69
CA ASN A 58 -8.09 3.23 -0.15
C ASN A 58 -8.53 2.21 -1.19
N HIS A 59 -8.87 1.03 -0.70
CA HIS A 59 -9.57 -0.02 -1.43
C HIS A 59 -10.74 -0.48 -0.57
N GLY A 60 -11.95 -0.30 -1.08
CA GLY A 60 -13.16 -0.81 -0.45
C GLY A 60 -13.37 -2.26 -0.88
N TRP A 61 -13.81 -3.10 0.04
CA TRP A 61 -14.29 -4.42 -0.29
C TRP A 61 -15.63 -4.31 -0.99
N ILE A 62 -15.70 -4.72 -2.25
CA ILE A 62 -16.95 -4.81 -3.01
C ILE A 62 -17.05 -6.26 -3.48
N ALA A 63 -17.98 -7.04 -2.92
CA ALA A 63 -18.19 -8.48 -3.16
C ALA A 63 -18.27 -8.95 -4.62
N GLN A 64 -18.26 -8.04 -5.61
CA GLN A 64 -18.42 -8.37 -7.02
C GLN A 64 -17.40 -7.69 -7.97
N THR A 65 -16.46 -6.88 -7.49
CA THR A 65 -15.50 -6.19 -8.36
C THR A 65 -14.07 -6.18 -7.80
N SER A 66 -13.11 -6.35 -8.72
CA SER A 66 -11.64 -6.33 -8.58
C SER A 66 -11.08 -6.43 -7.15
N GLN A 67 -10.54 -7.60 -6.81
CA GLN A 67 -9.82 -7.90 -5.55
C GLN A 67 -8.54 -7.07 -5.33
N SER A 68 -8.24 -6.11 -6.20
CA SER A 68 -7.11 -5.22 -6.06
C SER A 68 -7.32 -3.90 -6.81
N THR A 69 -6.64 -2.88 -6.34
CA THR A 69 -6.54 -1.58 -7.00
C THR A 69 -5.12 -1.07 -6.88
N SER A 70 -4.79 -0.01 -7.62
CA SER A 70 -3.43 0.46 -7.63
C SER A 70 -3.29 1.93 -7.95
N ARG A 71 -2.18 2.49 -7.50
CA ARG A 71 -1.89 3.91 -7.57
C ARG A 71 -0.40 4.14 -7.84
N ALA A 72 -0.11 4.91 -8.87
CA ALA A 72 1.24 5.39 -9.13
C ALA A 72 1.66 6.37 -8.02
N ILE A 73 2.95 6.39 -7.70
CA ILE A 73 3.51 7.41 -6.80
C ILE A 73 3.47 8.80 -7.46
N PRO A 74 3.50 9.89 -6.68
CA PRO A 74 3.64 11.24 -7.24
C PRO A 74 4.88 11.38 -8.13
N SER A 75 4.73 11.99 -9.31
CA SER A 75 5.84 12.21 -10.28
C SER A 75 6.96 13.13 -9.78
N THR A 76 6.71 13.83 -8.66
CA THR A 76 7.69 14.65 -7.96
C THR A 76 8.70 13.82 -7.17
N TRP A 77 8.38 12.58 -6.82
CA TRP A 77 9.30 11.66 -6.15
C TRP A 77 10.34 11.12 -7.14
N LYS A 78 11.58 10.97 -6.70
CA LYS A 78 12.75 10.69 -7.55
C LYS A 78 13.44 9.41 -7.12
N SER A 79 14.07 8.73 -8.09
CA SER A 79 14.78 7.49 -7.81
C SER A 79 15.86 7.66 -6.74
N GLY A 80 15.98 6.67 -5.86
CA GLY A 80 16.85 6.68 -4.69
C GLY A 80 16.22 7.31 -3.44
N GLN A 81 15.03 7.89 -3.53
CA GLN A 81 14.33 8.42 -2.35
C GLN A 81 13.66 7.29 -1.56
N GLU A 82 13.96 7.25 -0.26
CA GLU A 82 13.32 6.30 0.67
C GLU A 82 11.83 6.61 0.82
N ILE A 83 11.02 5.56 0.72
CA ILE A 83 9.60 5.58 1.04
C ILE A 83 9.33 4.60 2.18
N ARG A 84 8.45 5.02 3.08
CA ARG A 84 7.92 4.19 4.17
C ARG A 84 6.44 3.99 3.96
N PHE A 85 5.99 2.76 4.14
CA PHE A 85 4.58 2.46 3.98
C PHE A 85 4.10 1.34 4.88
N PHE A 86 2.81 1.35 5.16
CA PHE A 86 2.10 0.31 5.88
C PHE A 86 0.64 0.30 5.40
N ILE A 87 -0.02 -0.84 5.56
CA ILE A 87 -1.43 -1.01 5.22
C ILE A 87 -2.24 -1.38 6.45
N CYS A 88 -3.47 -0.89 6.54
CA CYS A 88 -4.39 -1.29 7.57
C CYS A 88 -5.72 -1.77 6.99
N ASP A 89 -6.30 -2.81 7.60
CA ASP A 89 -7.72 -3.11 7.46
C ASP A 89 -8.52 -2.47 8.60
N HIS A 90 -9.72 -2.01 8.31
CA HIS A 90 -10.64 -1.38 9.27
C HIS A 90 -12.09 -1.49 8.80
N SER A 91 -13.05 -1.29 9.69
CA SER A 91 -14.49 -1.23 9.36
C SER A 91 -14.80 -0.02 8.46
N ILE A 92 -15.62 -0.20 7.40
CA ILE A 92 -16.04 0.93 6.55
C ILE A 92 -17.04 1.87 7.24
N TYR A 93 -17.74 1.40 8.26
CA TYR A 93 -18.81 2.17 8.90
C TYR A 93 -18.28 3.24 9.85
N ASP A 94 -17.26 2.89 10.62
CA ASP A 94 -16.77 3.70 11.73
C ASP A 94 -15.24 3.75 11.83
N GLY A 95 -14.52 3.05 10.94
CA GLY A 95 -13.06 2.96 10.97
C GLY A 95 -12.50 2.16 12.15
N SER A 96 -13.36 1.48 12.93
CA SER A 96 -12.97 0.70 14.08
C SER A 96 -12.29 -0.61 13.68
N GLY A 97 -11.74 -1.32 14.68
CA GLY A 97 -11.05 -2.59 14.46
C GLY A 97 -9.84 -2.48 13.54
N ARG A 98 -9.17 -1.31 13.54
CA ARG A 98 -8.02 -1.05 12.69
C ARG A 98 -6.85 -1.94 13.06
N ARG A 99 -6.42 -2.76 12.12
CA ARG A 99 -5.27 -3.65 12.24
C ARG A 99 -4.29 -3.31 11.14
N CYS A 100 -3.07 -2.96 11.51
CA CYS A 100 -2.06 -2.47 10.57
C CYS A 100 -0.89 -3.42 10.47
N SER A 101 -0.31 -3.52 9.28
CA SER A 101 1.00 -4.12 9.08
C SER A 101 2.07 -3.36 9.87
N GLY A 102 3.26 -3.97 10.01
CA GLY A 102 4.46 -3.21 10.30
C GLY A 102 4.78 -2.20 9.17
N THR A 103 5.64 -1.24 9.46
CA THR A 103 6.17 -0.31 8.44
C THR A 103 7.24 -0.99 7.61
N ALA A 104 7.05 -1.01 6.30
CA ALA A 104 8.08 -1.39 5.34
C ALA A 104 8.83 -0.17 4.81
N VAL A 105 10.05 -0.42 4.37
CA VAL A 105 10.94 0.53 3.72
C VAL A 105 11.18 0.07 2.30
N ALA A 106 11.07 0.99 1.34
CA ALA A 106 11.44 0.78 -0.05
C ALA A 106 12.08 2.05 -0.62
N TRP A 107 12.48 2.00 -1.89
CA TRP A 107 13.10 3.12 -2.60
C TRP A 107 12.46 3.30 -3.96
N VAL A 108 12.23 4.56 -4.34
CA VAL A 108 11.79 4.96 -5.69
C VAL A 108 12.85 4.63 -6.73
#